data_AF-A0A536EI69-F1
#
_entry.id   AF-A0A536EI69-F1
#
_cell.length_a   1.000
_cell.length_b   1.000
_cell.length_c   1.000
_cell.angle_alpha   90.00
_cell.angle_beta   90.00
_cell.angle_gamma   90.00
#
_symmetry.space_group_name_H-M   'P 1'
#
loop_
_entity.id
_entity.type
_entity.pdbx_description
1 polymer ?
#
loop_
_entity_poly.entity_id
_entity_poly.type
_entity_poly.pdbx_seq_one_letter_code
_entity_poly.pdbx_strand_id
1 'polypeptide(L)'
;MPLEARPTGAVRREEEVALKLKGSVFIDRPVEQVWAYLNDESHDPIWRRPYCKRLVRNGPVGTGTRYDGVDNMGQYVNVITRFEPPTRLTWREESHRPLQQQEGSYILGRDGTGTNMTLE
;
A
#
# COMPACT_ATOMS: atom_id res chain seq x y z
N MET A 1 37.94 47.09 -5.60
CA MET A 1 37.64 45.75 -6.15
C MET A 1 36.53 45.15 -5.28
N PRO A 2 35.27 45.07 -5.73
CA PRO A 2 34.21 44.44 -4.94
C PRO A 2 34.22 42.92 -5.12
N LEU A 3 33.93 42.20 -4.03
CA LEU A 3 33.79 40.75 -3.99
C LEU A 3 32.41 40.38 -4.56
N GLU A 4 32.36 39.70 -5.70
CA GLU A 4 31.10 39.20 -6.26
C GLU A 4 30.53 38.08 -5.37
N ALA A 5 29.30 38.30 -4.90
CA ALA A 5 28.51 37.27 -4.24
C ALA A 5 28.12 36.19 -5.26
N ARG A 6 28.54 34.94 -5.02
CA ARG A 6 28.07 33.79 -5.79
C ARG A 6 26.60 33.53 -5.46
N PRO A 7 25.70 33.35 -6.44
CA PRO A 7 24.33 32.96 -6.15
C PRO A 7 24.33 31.53 -5.61
N THR A 8 23.80 31.35 -4.40
CA THR A 8 23.48 30.05 -3.83
C THR A 8 22.46 29.37 -4.73
N GLY A 9 22.89 28.33 -5.44
CA GLY A 9 22.01 27.55 -6.31
C GLY A 9 20.81 27.04 -5.52
N ALA A 10 19.61 27.44 -5.93
CA ALA A 10 18.39 26.81 -5.49
C ALA A 10 18.50 25.31 -5.81
N VAL A 11 18.52 24.48 -4.77
CA VAL A 11 18.36 23.03 -4.91
C VAL A 11 16.98 22.84 -5.54
N ARG A 12 16.95 22.52 -6.83
CA ARG A 12 15.72 22.08 -7.48
C ARG A 12 15.26 20.85 -6.70
N ARG A 13 14.13 20.98 -6.01
CA ARG A 13 13.40 19.84 -5.48
C ARG A 13 13.00 19.05 -6.72
N GLU A 14 13.72 17.97 -7.02
CA GLU A 14 13.25 16.99 -8.00
C GLU A 14 11.85 16.60 -7.54
N GLU A 15 10.85 16.94 -8.34
CA GLU A 15 9.52 16.39 -8.14
C GLU A 15 9.70 14.88 -8.31
N GLU A 16 9.66 14.14 -7.20
CA GLU A 16 9.51 12.70 -7.25
C GLU A 16 8.23 12.42 -8.02
N VAL A 17 8.38 11.99 -9.27
CA VAL A 17 7.26 11.55 -10.09
C VAL A 17 6.77 10.24 -9.51
N ALA A 18 5.86 10.33 -8.54
CA ALA A 18 5.18 9.18 -7.99
C ALA A 18 4.17 8.66 -9.03
N LEU A 19 4.48 7.50 -9.61
CA LEU A 19 3.51 6.75 -10.40
C LEU A 19 2.35 6.33 -9.50
N LYS A 20 1.16 6.90 -9.74
CA LYS A 20 -0.10 6.43 -9.14
C LYS A 20 -0.67 5.32 -10.02
N LEU A 21 -0.70 4.10 -9.49
CA LEU A 21 -1.34 2.97 -10.13
C LEU A 21 -2.75 2.84 -9.57
N LYS A 22 -3.73 2.56 -10.44
CA LYS A 22 -5.09 2.24 -10.02
C LYS A 22 -5.61 1.06 -10.83
N GLY A 23 -6.21 0.09 -10.16
CA GLY A 23 -6.84 -1.07 -10.78
C GLY A 23 -8.07 -1.50 -9.99
N SER A 24 -9.09 -2.00 -10.70
CA SER A 24 -10.33 -2.46 -10.08
C SER A 24 -10.71 -3.83 -10.62
N VAL A 25 -11.33 -4.66 -9.77
CA VAL A 25 -11.82 -5.99 -10.11
C VAL A 25 -13.16 -6.25 -9.44
N PHE A 26 -14.09 -6.88 -10.17
CA PHE A 26 -15.33 -7.38 -9.60
C PHE A 26 -15.11 -8.77 -9.02
N ILE A 27 -15.63 -8.97 -7.81
CA ILE A 27 -15.58 -10.23 -7.07
C ILE A 27 -17.03 -10.61 -6.75
N ASP A 28 -17.45 -11.79 -7.22
CA ASP A 28 -18.80 -12.32 -7.00
C ASP A 28 -18.98 -12.86 -5.57
N ARG A 29 -18.68 -12.03 -4.56
CA ARG A 29 -18.86 -12.31 -3.13
C ARG A 29 -19.25 -11.02 -2.39
N PRO A 30 -20.01 -11.11 -1.29
CA PRO A 30 -20.34 -9.96 -0.45
C PRO A 30 -19.09 -9.26 0.12
N VAL A 31 -19.18 -7.95 0.33
CA VAL A 31 -18.08 -7.10 0.83
C VAL A 31 -17.51 -7.65 2.13
N GLU A 32 -18.36 -8.13 3.04
CA GLU A 32 -17.93 -8.68 4.33
C GLU A 32 -17.03 -9.92 4.17
N GLN A 33 -17.31 -10.77 3.16
CA GLN A 33 -16.50 -11.95 2.89
C GLN A 33 -15.16 -11.57 2.26
N VAL A 34 -15.18 -10.63 1.31
CA VAL A 34 -13.95 -10.11 0.68
C VAL A 34 -13.08 -9.42 1.71
N TRP A 35 -13.68 -8.60 2.59
CA TRP A 35 -12.98 -7.94 3.68
C TRP A 35 -12.36 -8.94 4.65
N ALA A 36 -13.12 -9.95 5.09
CA ALA A 36 -12.59 -10.99 5.98
C ALA A 36 -11.40 -11.72 5.35
N TYR A 37 -11.46 -12.01 4.05
CA TYR A 37 -10.36 -12.62 3.31
C TYR A 37 -9.13 -11.72 3.25
N LEU A 38 -9.29 -10.42 2.96
CA LEU A 38 -8.19 -9.45 2.91
C LEU A 38 -7.59 -9.14 4.29
N ASN A 39 -8.38 -9.22 5.36
CA ASN A 39 -7.95 -8.90 6.72
C ASN A 39 -7.23 -10.09 7.41
N ASP A 40 -7.20 -11.25 6.77
CA ASP A 40 -6.43 -12.42 7.18
C ASP A 40 -5.13 -12.49 6.36
N GLU A 41 -4.02 -12.13 6.99
CA GLU A 41 -2.70 -12.07 6.36
C GLU A 41 -2.19 -13.42 5.85
N SER A 42 -2.78 -14.53 6.31
CA SER A 42 -2.43 -15.85 5.80
C SER A 42 -2.84 -16.03 4.33
N HIS A 43 -3.79 -15.23 3.83
CA HIS A 43 -4.20 -15.22 2.44
C HIS A 43 -3.32 -14.35 1.53
N ASP A 44 -2.59 -13.36 2.06
CA ASP A 44 -1.76 -12.44 1.25
C ASP A 44 -0.81 -13.16 0.27
N PRO A 45 -0.04 -14.19 0.68
CA PRO A 45 0.85 -14.91 -0.22
C PRO A 45 0.14 -15.77 -1.27
N ILE A 46 -1.19 -15.90 -1.22
CA ILE A 46 -1.99 -16.66 -2.18
C ILE A 46 -2.44 -15.73 -3.30
N TRP A 47 -3.07 -14.61 -2.97
CA TRP A 47 -3.69 -13.73 -3.97
C TRP A 47 -2.72 -12.68 -4.53
N ARG A 48 -1.66 -12.33 -3.79
CA ARG A 48 -0.63 -11.37 -4.25
C ARG A 48 0.53 -12.03 -5.00
N ARG A 49 0.39 -13.29 -5.43
CA ARG A 49 1.45 -13.98 -6.20
C ARG A 49 1.68 -13.29 -7.55
N PRO A 50 2.93 -13.26 -8.05
CA PRO A 50 4.16 -13.77 -7.43
C PRO A 50 4.89 -12.73 -6.53
N TYR A 51 4.21 -11.64 -6.15
CA TYR A 51 4.82 -10.45 -5.54
C TYR A 51 4.87 -10.45 -4.01
N CYS A 52 4.15 -11.34 -3.33
CA CYS A 52 4.27 -11.56 -1.88
C CYS A 52 4.56 -13.03 -1.60
N LYS A 53 5.61 -13.32 -0.82
CA LYS A 53 5.96 -14.67 -0.37
C LYS A 53 5.51 -14.95 1.05
N ARG A 54 5.53 -13.92 1.90
CA ARG A 54 5.12 -13.99 3.30
C ARG A 54 4.71 -12.59 3.76
N LEU A 55 3.69 -12.52 4.59
CA LEU A 55 3.30 -11.32 5.31
C LEU A 55 2.92 -11.72 6.74
N VAL A 56 3.44 -11.00 7.73
CA VAL A 56 3.16 -11.27 9.15
C VAL A 56 2.71 -9.98 9.81
N ARG A 57 1.54 -10.01 10.45
CA ARG A 57 0.99 -8.88 11.20
C ARG A 57 1.62 -8.80 12.59
N ASN A 58 2.02 -7.60 12.98
CA ASN A 58 2.55 -7.32 14.31
C ASN A 58 1.45 -6.76 15.23
N GLY A 59 0.75 -7.66 15.91
CA GLY A 59 -0.29 -7.34 16.90
C GLY A 59 -1.71 -7.23 16.30
N PRO A 60 -2.65 -6.60 17.04
CA PRO A 60 -4.01 -6.36 16.57
C PRO A 60 -4.03 -5.49 15.31
N VAL A 61 -5.03 -5.69 14.45
CA VAL A 61 -5.20 -4.89 13.23
C VAL A 61 -5.88 -3.55 13.53
N GLY A 62 -5.38 -2.48 12.92
CA GLY A 62 -5.86 -1.12 13.05
C GLY A 62 -4.88 -0.12 12.44
N THR A 63 -5.21 1.18 12.52
CA THR A 63 -4.26 2.23 12.16
C THR A 63 -3.01 2.14 13.03
N GLY A 64 -1.83 2.19 12.40
CA GLY A 64 -0.52 2.02 13.04
C GLY A 64 -0.01 0.58 13.09
N THR A 65 -0.84 -0.41 12.76
CA THR A 65 -0.40 -1.81 12.70
C THR A 65 0.69 -1.98 11.65
N ARG A 66 1.77 -2.68 12.03
CA ARG A 66 2.90 -2.99 11.15
C ARG A 66 2.78 -4.40 10.59
N TYR A 67 3.24 -4.58 9.36
CA TYR A 67 3.34 -5.89 8.72
C TYR A 67 4.76 -6.08 8.18
N ASP A 68 5.37 -7.21 8.54
CA ASP A 68 6.68 -7.63 8.04
C ASP A 68 6.49 -8.56 6.84
N GLY A 69 6.90 -8.09 5.66
CA GLY A 69 6.73 -8.78 4.39
C GLY A 69 8.03 -9.30 3.79
N VAL A 70 7.89 -10.30 2.91
CA VAL A 70 8.99 -10.79 2.07
C VAL A 70 8.50 -10.94 0.64
N ASP A 71 9.26 -10.39 -0.32
CA ASP A 71 9.00 -10.51 -1.75
C ASP A 71 10.25 -11.06 -2.49
N ASN A 72 10.37 -10.77 -3.80
CA ASN A 72 11.54 -11.15 -4.59
C ASN A 72 12.75 -10.22 -4.40
N MET A 73 12.55 -9.02 -3.87
CA MET A 73 13.58 -8.01 -3.63
C MET A 73 14.10 -8.02 -2.19
N GLY A 74 13.40 -8.69 -1.27
CA GLY A 74 13.85 -8.89 0.10
C GLY A 74 12.74 -8.67 1.12
N GLN A 75 13.14 -8.21 2.31
CA GLN A 75 12.22 -7.85 3.38
C GLN A 75 11.68 -6.42 3.18
N TYR A 76 10.45 -6.20 3.62
CA TYR A 76 9.83 -4.87 3.65
C TYR A 76 8.91 -4.73 4.85
N VAL A 77 8.61 -3.48 5.22
CA VAL A 77 7.67 -3.19 6.30
C VAL A 77 6.60 -2.25 5.80
N ASN A 78 5.34 -2.65 5.98
CA ASN A 78 4.18 -1.80 5.71
C ASN A 78 3.51 -1.38 7.02
N VAL A 79 2.95 -0.18 7.05
CA VAL A 79 2.19 0.35 8.18
C VAL A 79 0.83 0.80 7.70
N ILE A 80 -0.22 0.32 8.36
CA ILE A 80 -1.59 0.77 8.09
C ILE A 80 -1.72 2.24 8.49
N THR A 81 -2.09 3.10 7.56
CA THR A 81 -2.34 4.53 7.79
C THR A 81 -3.83 4.85 7.92
N ARG A 82 -4.71 3.98 7.38
CA ARG A 82 -6.17 4.09 7.54
C ARG A 82 -6.80 2.71 7.61
N PHE A 83 -7.72 2.51 8.54
CA PHE A 83 -8.45 1.26 8.72
C PHE A 83 -9.93 1.53 8.97
N GLU A 84 -10.76 1.27 7.97
CA GLU A 84 -12.21 1.47 8.01
C GLU A 84 -12.93 0.21 7.50
N PRO A 85 -13.08 -0.80 8.36
CA PRO A 85 -13.84 -1.99 8.00
C PRO A 85 -15.29 -1.66 7.62
N PRO A 86 -15.88 -2.34 6.62
CA PRO A 86 -15.27 -3.29 5.70
C PRO A 86 -14.87 -2.67 4.35
N THR A 87 -14.68 -1.35 4.27
CA THR A 87 -14.64 -0.63 2.99
C THR A 87 -13.27 -0.10 2.61
N ARG A 88 -12.34 0.08 3.57
CA ARG A 88 -11.01 0.61 3.24
C ARG A 88 -9.89 0.21 4.19
N LEU A 89 -8.75 -0.14 3.60
CA LEU A 89 -7.46 -0.27 4.28
C LEU A 89 -6.41 0.48 3.45
N THR A 90 -5.72 1.45 4.04
CA THR A 90 -4.59 2.16 3.42
C THR A 90 -3.32 1.84 4.19
N TRP A 91 -2.21 1.62 3.48
CA TRP A 91 -0.90 1.37 4.05
C TRP A 91 0.17 2.20 3.34
N ARG A 92 1.28 2.42 4.04
CA ARG A 92 2.53 2.92 3.46
C ARG A 92 3.67 1.95 3.69
N GLU A 93 4.64 1.90 2.78
CA GLU A 93 5.90 1.20 2.96
C GLU A 93 6.89 2.08 3.74
N GLU A 94 7.58 1.52 4.74
CA GLU A 94 8.61 2.22 5.53
C GLU A 94 10.04 1.79 5.20
N SER A 95 10.22 0.75 4.40
CA SER A 95 11.53 0.22 3.99
C SER A 95 12.26 1.07 2.94
N HIS A 96 11.67 2.19 2.49
CA HIS A 96 12.23 3.18 1.54
C HIS A 96 12.93 2.55 0.32
N ARG A 97 12.33 1.54 -0.29
CA ARG A 97 12.90 0.88 -1.48
C ARG A 97 12.67 1.75 -2.74
N PRO A 98 13.69 1.96 -3.59
CA PRO A 98 13.53 2.74 -4.82
C PRO A 98 12.48 2.13 -5.76
N LEU A 99 11.72 2.97 -6.46
CA LEU A 99 10.77 2.59 -7.53
C LEU A 99 9.58 1.69 -7.12
N GLN A 100 9.29 1.55 -5.82
CA GLN A 100 8.06 0.90 -5.34
C GLN A 100 6.98 1.92 -4.96
N GLN A 101 5.72 1.48 -5.08
CA GLN A 101 4.57 2.23 -4.62
C GLN A 101 4.66 2.40 -3.09
N GLN A 102 4.98 3.62 -2.65
CA GLN A 102 5.22 3.95 -1.25
C GLN A 102 3.94 3.93 -0.40
N GLU A 103 2.77 4.02 -1.04
CA GLU A 103 1.45 4.02 -0.38
C GLU A 103 0.43 3.32 -1.27
N GLY A 104 -0.44 2.49 -0.68
CA GLY A 104 -1.54 1.85 -1.39
C GLY A 104 -2.80 1.73 -0.55
N SER A 105 -3.94 1.58 -1.21
CA SER A 105 -5.25 1.40 -0.60
C SER A 105 -6.01 0.25 -1.25
N TYR A 106 -6.64 -0.59 -0.43
CA TYR A 106 -7.72 -1.47 -0.84
C TYR A 106 -9.04 -0.80 -0.51
N ILE A 107 -9.87 -0.56 -1.52
CA ILE A 107 -11.19 0.06 -1.39
C ILE A 107 -12.24 -0.94 -1.88
N LEU A 108 -13.19 -1.30 -1.02
CA LEU A 108 -14.29 -2.20 -1.34
C LEU A 108 -15.59 -1.41 -1.50
N GLY A 109 -16.17 -1.48 -2.69
CA GLY A 109 -17.51 -0.97 -2.98
C GLY A 109 -18.48 -2.13 -3.20
N ARG A 110 -19.71 -2.00 -2.70
CA ARG A 110 -20.80 -2.93 -3.04
C ARG A 110 -21.20 -2.71 -4.50
N ASP A 111 -21.38 -3.80 -5.24
CA ASP A 111 -21.90 -3.78 -6.62
C ASP A 111 -22.90 -4.93 -6.78
N GLY A 112 -24.20 -4.60 -6.67
CA GLY A 112 -25.26 -5.59 -6.57
C GLY A 112 -25.07 -6.53 -5.37
N THR A 113 -24.95 -7.83 -5.64
CA THR A 113 -24.64 -8.87 -4.66
C THR A 113 -23.13 -9.10 -4.46
N GLY A 114 -22.30 -8.51 -5.31
CA GLY A 114 -20.85 -8.65 -5.32
C GLY A 114 -20.11 -7.42 -4.79
N THR A 115 -18.80 -7.42 -5.03
CA THR A 115 -17.87 -6.41 -4.54
C THR A 115 -16.98 -5.92 -5.67
N ASN A 116 -16.89 -4.61 -5.86
CA ASN A 116 -15.84 -4.01 -6.66
C ASN A 116 -14.66 -3.65 -5.73
N MET A 117 -13.55 -4.36 -5.88
CA MET A 117 -12.31 -4.10 -5.15
C MET A 117 -11.39 -3.24 -6.01
N THR A 118 -10.96 -2.11 -5.46
CA THR A 118 -10.00 -1.20 -6.09
C THR A 118 -8.70 -1.16 -5.31
N LEU A 119 -7.58 -1.31 -6.02
CA LEU A 119 -6.24 -0.98 -5.57
C LEU A 119 -5.86 0.39 -6.14
N GLU A 120 -5.45 1.34 -5.30
CA GLU A 120 -4.88 2.63 -5.72
C GLU A 120 -3.74 3.11 -4.82
#